data_AF-A0A843L5F3-F1
#
_entry.id   AF-A0A843L5F3-F1
#
_cell.length_a   1.000
_cell.length_b   1.000
_cell.length_c   1.000
_cell.angle_alpha   90.00
_cell.angle_beta   90.00
_cell.angle_gamma   90.00
#
_symmetry.space_group_name_H-M   'P 1'
#
loop_
_entity.id
_entity.type
_entity.pdbx_description
1 polymer ?
#
loop_
_entity_poly.entity_id
_entity_poly.type
_entity_poly.pdbx_seq_one_letter_code
_entity_poly.pdbx_strand_id
1 'polypeptide(L)'
;HPGGPAIESLARSGGYIELPYTVKGMDLAFSGLVSAAQESTAPLEDVCYSLQETAFAMCVEVTERALAHAGKDEVILVGGVGANSRLQEMLRVMCEERGAKFAVPERTYLGDNGAMIAYTGRIMLDHGVTLPLEESQIRPGYRADEVDVVWRTEPGEIFAGGPHEGGVARGAEGVVEIGEDTVAKRRLSKRYRHPALDRRLITERTRAEARLISMARRAGVPTPVIRDITTDTIVMERIRGDLLKYVAAPETIRVAGETVGRLHAAGIVHGDLTTSNMIVRDGQCVLIDFGLASTSSEVESRGVDIHVFFQTLESTTANSGELIEAFIEGYSGVFADADEVIEREHEIELRGRYL
;
A
#
# COMPACT_ATOMS: atom_id res chain seq x y z
N HIS A 1 -32.43 3.35 -5.17
CA HIS A 1 -31.72 4.43 -5.87
C HIS A 1 -31.92 5.77 -5.17
N PRO A 2 -30.94 6.69 -5.14
CA PRO A 2 -29.54 6.53 -4.78
C PRO A 2 -29.35 6.62 -3.24
N GLY A 3 -28.64 5.67 -2.64
CA GLY A 3 -28.50 5.57 -1.17
C GLY A 3 -27.52 6.57 -0.55
N GLY A 4 -26.54 7.06 -1.31
CA GLY A 4 -25.45 7.91 -0.79
C GLY A 4 -25.93 9.17 -0.05
N PRO A 5 -26.78 10.03 -0.65
CA PRO A 5 -27.29 11.22 0.01
C PRO A 5 -28.13 10.92 1.27
N ALA A 6 -28.86 9.80 1.28
CA ALA A 6 -29.66 9.39 2.43
C ALA A 6 -28.75 8.96 3.60
N ILE A 7 -27.71 8.17 3.32
CA ILE A 7 -26.70 7.78 4.33
C ILE A 7 -25.99 9.02 4.87
N GLU A 8 -25.60 9.97 4.01
CA GLU A 8 -24.96 11.23 4.44
C GLU A 8 -25.88 12.10 5.30
N SER A 9 -27.18 12.10 5.02
CA SER A 9 -28.15 12.82 5.85
C SER A 9 -28.29 12.19 7.23
N LEU A 10 -28.40 10.85 7.30
CA LEU A 10 -28.57 10.11 8.55
C LEU A 10 -27.31 10.12 9.42
N ALA A 11 -26.13 10.10 8.79
CA ALA A 11 -24.85 10.15 9.49
C ALA A 11 -24.65 11.42 10.34
N ARG A 12 -25.33 12.53 10.03
CA ARG A 12 -25.13 13.84 10.71
C ARG A 12 -25.45 13.81 12.21
N SER A 13 -26.34 12.92 12.65
CA SER A 13 -26.79 12.80 14.03
C SER A 13 -26.33 11.51 14.72
N GLY A 14 -25.54 10.68 14.03
CA GLY A 14 -25.10 9.39 14.55
C GLY A 14 -23.85 9.49 15.43
N GLY A 15 -23.71 8.53 16.35
CA GLY A 15 -22.49 8.23 17.09
C GLY A 15 -21.64 7.16 16.42
N TYR A 16 -20.36 7.09 16.81
CA TYR A 16 -19.43 6.08 16.30
C TYR A 16 -19.65 4.72 16.98
N ILE A 17 -19.90 3.70 16.17
CA ILE A 17 -19.82 2.28 16.52
C ILE A 17 -18.66 1.62 15.77
N GLU A 18 -18.14 0.55 16.35
CA GLU A 18 -17.03 -0.17 15.77
C GLU A 18 -17.47 -1.00 14.56
N LEU A 19 -16.78 -0.82 13.43
CA LEU A 19 -16.95 -1.64 12.24
C LEU A 19 -15.60 -2.20 11.74
N PRO A 20 -15.60 -3.29 10.95
CA PRO A 20 -14.39 -3.88 10.39
C PRO A 20 -13.64 -2.90 9.49
N TYR A 21 -12.30 -2.87 9.62
CA TYR A 21 -11.42 -2.02 8.81
C TYR A 21 -10.45 -2.89 8.00
N THR A 22 -10.71 -3.04 6.70
CA THR A 22 -9.98 -4.01 5.86
C THR A 22 -9.20 -3.33 4.75
N VAL A 23 -7.96 -2.95 5.07
CA VAL A 23 -6.98 -2.43 4.12
C VAL A 23 -5.79 -3.38 4.08
N LYS A 24 -5.41 -3.85 2.89
CA LYS A 24 -4.25 -4.72 2.67
C LYS A 24 -3.35 -4.08 1.61
N GLY A 25 -2.15 -3.64 1.97
CA GLY A 25 -1.26 -2.95 1.02
C GLY A 25 -1.91 -1.68 0.45
N MET A 26 -2.21 -1.64 -0.84
CA MET A 26 -2.94 -0.53 -1.47
C MET A 26 -4.41 -0.87 -1.78
N ASP A 27 -4.88 -2.06 -1.39
CA ASP A 27 -6.21 -2.55 -1.72
C ASP A 27 -7.20 -2.43 -0.56
N LEU A 28 -8.47 -2.30 -0.93
CA LEU A 28 -9.62 -2.10 -0.05
C LEU A 28 -10.64 -3.22 -0.25
N ALA A 29 -11.20 -3.74 0.84
CA ALA A 29 -12.32 -4.68 0.78
C ALA A 29 -13.53 -4.18 1.59
N PHE A 30 -14.61 -3.86 0.90
CA PHE A 30 -15.84 -3.34 1.53
C PHE A 30 -16.84 -4.43 1.95
N SER A 31 -16.72 -5.67 1.45
CA SER A 31 -17.70 -6.73 1.69
C SER A 31 -17.97 -6.96 3.19
N GLY A 32 -16.92 -7.19 3.99
CA GLY A 32 -17.05 -7.39 5.43
C GLY A 32 -17.57 -6.15 6.19
N LEU A 33 -17.21 -4.94 5.73
CA LEU A 33 -17.72 -3.69 6.29
C LEU A 33 -19.22 -3.53 6.04
N VAL A 34 -19.68 -3.81 4.82
CA VAL A 34 -21.09 -3.73 4.43
C VAL A 34 -21.91 -4.78 5.17
N SER A 35 -21.46 -6.03 5.22
CA SER A 35 -22.15 -7.08 5.98
C SER A 35 -22.30 -6.73 7.46
N ALA A 36 -21.21 -6.28 8.12
CA ALA A 36 -21.26 -5.87 9.51
C ALA A 36 -22.20 -4.67 9.75
N ALA A 37 -22.26 -3.72 8.82
CA ALA A 37 -23.20 -2.60 8.90
C ALA A 37 -24.66 -3.06 8.73
N GLN A 38 -24.93 -4.00 7.82
CA GLN A 38 -26.28 -4.55 7.58
C GLN A 38 -26.79 -5.41 8.73
N GLU A 39 -25.90 -6.11 9.42
CA GLU A 39 -26.22 -7.00 10.55
C GLU A 39 -26.27 -6.26 11.90
N SER A 40 -25.82 -5.01 11.95
CA SER A 40 -25.80 -4.21 13.18
C SER A 40 -27.21 -3.91 13.68
N THR A 41 -27.40 -4.03 14.99
CA THR A 41 -28.65 -3.69 15.70
C THR A 41 -28.63 -2.29 16.32
N ALA A 42 -27.56 -1.51 16.08
CA ALA A 42 -27.44 -0.14 16.54
C ALA A 42 -28.43 0.79 15.83
N PRO A 43 -28.68 2.01 16.36
CA PRO A 43 -29.46 3.03 15.66
C PRO A 43 -28.96 3.26 14.23
N LEU A 44 -29.88 3.45 13.28
CA LEU A 44 -29.55 3.57 11.86
C LEU A 44 -28.60 4.75 11.58
N GLU A 45 -28.75 5.83 12.34
CA GLU A 45 -27.90 7.02 12.30
C GLU A 45 -26.45 6.66 12.66
N ASP A 46 -26.25 5.87 13.71
CA ASP A 46 -24.94 5.42 14.18
C ASP A 46 -24.28 4.50 13.16
N VAL A 47 -25.07 3.58 12.57
CA VAL A 47 -24.60 2.70 11.49
C VAL A 47 -24.19 3.52 10.26
N CYS A 48 -25.01 4.50 9.83
CA CYS A 48 -24.68 5.36 8.70
C CYS A 48 -23.42 6.19 8.95
N TYR A 49 -23.30 6.78 10.14
CA TYR A 49 -22.13 7.54 10.54
C TYR A 49 -20.86 6.68 10.53
N SER A 50 -20.93 5.51 11.15
CA SER A 50 -19.78 4.62 11.29
C SER A 50 -19.38 3.98 9.97
N LEU A 51 -20.34 3.66 9.10
CA LEU A 51 -20.08 3.19 7.76
C LEU A 51 -19.34 4.25 6.95
N GLN A 52 -19.76 5.52 7.02
CA GLN A 52 -19.07 6.62 6.34
C GLN A 52 -17.66 6.85 6.90
N GLU A 53 -17.52 7.01 8.21
CA GLU A 53 -16.21 7.22 8.84
C GLU A 53 -15.23 6.09 8.51
N THR A 54 -15.69 4.84 8.58
CA THR A 54 -14.83 3.67 8.35
C THR A 54 -14.49 3.53 6.87
N ALA A 55 -15.48 3.58 5.97
CA ALA A 55 -15.25 3.43 4.53
C ALA A 55 -14.38 4.58 3.97
N PHE A 56 -14.66 5.83 4.35
CA PHE A 56 -13.88 6.96 3.85
C PHE A 56 -12.48 7.00 4.46
N ALA A 57 -12.29 6.58 5.72
CA ALA A 57 -10.96 6.47 6.31
C ALA A 57 -10.10 5.44 5.57
N MET A 58 -10.70 4.31 5.17
CA MET A 58 -10.05 3.31 4.31
C MET A 58 -9.61 3.92 2.97
N CYS A 59 -10.51 4.62 2.28
CA CYS A 59 -10.19 5.30 1.02
C CYS A 59 -9.05 6.32 1.20
N VAL A 60 -9.14 7.19 2.21
CA VAL A 60 -8.15 8.23 2.48
C VAL A 60 -6.80 7.62 2.86
N GLU A 61 -6.77 6.52 3.62
CA GLU A 61 -5.54 5.80 3.94
C GLU A 61 -4.84 5.25 2.70
N VAL A 62 -5.57 4.63 1.78
CA VAL A 62 -4.99 4.12 0.54
C VAL A 62 -4.53 5.26 -0.37
N THR A 63 -5.32 6.33 -0.50
CA THR A 63 -4.89 7.54 -1.22
C THR A 63 -3.63 8.13 -0.61
N GLU A 64 -3.55 8.17 0.72
CA GLU A 64 -2.38 8.64 1.45
C GLU A 64 -1.12 7.80 1.18
N ARG A 65 -1.25 6.46 1.13
CA ARG A 65 -0.16 5.55 0.76
C ARG A 65 0.27 5.75 -0.70
N ALA A 66 -0.70 5.80 -1.62
CA ALA A 66 -0.45 6.01 -3.05
C ALA A 66 0.22 7.35 -3.33
N LEU A 67 -0.20 8.43 -2.65
CA LEU A 67 0.41 9.75 -2.76
C LEU A 67 1.90 9.72 -2.35
N ALA A 68 2.21 9.02 -1.26
CA ALA A 68 3.59 8.84 -0.79
C ALA A 68 4.43 8.05 -1.81
N HIS A 69 3.88 6.97 -2.35
CA HIS A 69 4.57 6.07 -3.26
C HIS A 69 4.80 6.72 -4.65
N ALA A 70 3.80 7.42 -5.17
CA ALA A 70 3.88 8.09 -6.47
C ALA A 70 4.76 9.35 -6.48
N GLY A 71 5.20 9.82 -5.30
CA GLY A 71 5.96 11.07 -5.17
C GLY A 71 5.18 12.26 -5.73
N LYS A 72 3.86 12.30 -5.50
CA LYS A 72 2.99 13.39 -5.95
C LYS A 72 2.58 14.25 -4.77
N ASP A 73 2.26 15.50 -5.05
CA ASP A 73 1.85 16.53 -4.10
C ASP A 73 0.43 17.05 -4.40
N GLU A 74 -0.31 16.40 -5.28
CA GLU A 74 -1.68 16.79 -5.65
C GLU A 74 -2.60 15.57 -5.66
N VAL A 75 -3.80 15.75 -5.09
CA VAL A 75 -4.88 14.75 -5.10
C VAL A 75 -6.11 15.38 -5.75
N ILE A 76 -6.67 14.69 -6.75
CA ILE A 76 -7.95 15.03 -7.37
C ILE A 76 -8.98 13.96 -7.02
N LEU A 77 -10.11 14.37 -6.44
CA LEU A 77 -11.24 13.48 -6.17
C LEU A 77 -12.27 13.59 -7.29
N VAL A 78 -12.52 12.48 -7.97
CA VAL A 78 -13.53 12.33 -9.04
C VAL A 78 -14.57 11.27 -8.69
N GLY A 79 -15.61 11.13 -9.51
CA GLY A 79 -16.66 10.13 -9.35
C GLY A 79 -17.85 10.62 -8.51
N GLY A 80 -19.01 9.98 -8.68
CA GLY A 80 -20.26 10.41 -8.03
C GLY A 80 -20.20 10.40 -6.50
N VAL A 81 -19.43 9.48 -5.91
CA VAL A 81 -19.18 9.43 -4.45
C VAL A 81 -18.37 10.64 -3.98
N GLY A 82 -17.56 11.23 -4.86
CA GLY A 82 -16.79 12.44 -4.59
C GLY A 82 -17.65 13.67 -4.27
N ALA A 83 -18.96 13.62 -4.50
CA ALA A 83 -19.89 14.66 -4.07
C ALA A 83 -20.16 14.68 -2.55
N ASN A 84 -19.80 13.61 -1.82
CA ASN A 84 -20.00 13.51 -0.38
C ASN A 84 -19.10 14.50 0.37
N SER A 85 -19.70 15.33 1.21
CA SER A 85 -18.98 16.42 1.89
C SER A 85 -17.97 15.92 2.92
N ARG A 86 -18.26 14.80 3.59
CA ARG A 86 -17.39 14.19 4.59
C ARG A 86 -16.13 13.57 3.98
N LEU A 87 -16.26 12.85 2.87
CA LEU A 87 -15.10 12.34 2.13
C LEU A 87 -14.17 13.46 1.66
N GLN A 88 -14.74 14.55 1.11
CA GLN A 88 -13.97 15.73 0.72
C GLN A 88 -13.24 16.37 1.89
N GLU A 89 -13.88 16.45 3.07
CA GLU A 89 -13.27 16.95 4.30
C GLU A 89 -12.07 16.09 4.72
N MET A 90 -12.23 14.76 4.78
CA MET A 90 -11.16 13.85 5.19
C MET A 90 -9.96 13.89 4.25
N LEU A 91 -10.19 13.93 2.94
CA LEU A 91 -9.12 14.08 1.94
C LEU A 91 -8.41 15.43 2.06
N ARG A 92 -9.15 16.52 2.31
CA ARG A 92 -8.57 17.84 2.52
C ARG A 92 -7.66 17.86 3.75
N VAL A 93 -8.11 17.32 4.88
CA VAL A 93 -7.30 17.22 6.11
C VAL A 93 -6.03 16.40 5.86
N MET A 94 -6.13 15.27 5.17
CA MET A 94 -4.97 14.43 4.83
C MET A 94 -3.97 15.18 3.94
N CYS A 95 -4.46 15.87 2.89
CA CYS A 95 -3.61 16.65 2.00
C CYS A 95 -2.92 17.81 2.74
N GLU A 96 -3.64 18.52 3.61
CA GLU A 96 -3.07 19.58 4.46
C GLU A 96 -1.96 19.05 5.37
N GLU A 97 -2.14 17.88 6.01
CA GLU A 97 -1.11 17.26 6.86
C GLU A 97 0.16 16.86 6.09
N ARG A 98 0.04 16.64 4.79
CA ARG A 98 1.14 16.27 3.90
C ARG A 98 1.73 17.43 3.11
N GLY A 99 1.10 18.61 3.16
CA GLY A 99 1.45 19.73 2.29
C GLY A 99 1.09 19.49 0.82
N ALA A 100 0.13 18.60 0.55
CA ALA A 100 -0.38 18.34 -0.80
C ALA A 100 -1.58 19.24 -1.13
N LYS A 101 -1.79 19.54 -2.41
CA LYS A 101 -2.98 20.24 -2.90
C LYS A 101 -4.13 19.26 -3.09
N PHE A 102 -5.34 19.73 -2.81
CA PHE A 102 -6.55 18.95 -3.00
C PHE A 102 -7.52 19.69 -3.93
N ALA A 103 -8.01 19.00 -4.96
CA ALA A 103 -8.99 19.53 -5.89
C ALA A 103 -10.18 18.58 -6.08
N VAL A 104 -11.36 19.17 -6.27
CA VAL A 104 -12.60 18.48 -6.62
C VAL A 104 -13.21 19.22 -7.81
N PRO A 105 -13.46 18.55 -8.94
CA PRO A 105 -14.14 19.17 -10.08
C PRO A 105 -15.53 19.71 -9.72
N GLU A 106 -16.06 20.60 -10.55
CA GLU A 106 -17.46 21.05 -10.42
C GLU A 106 -18.42 19.86 -10.45
N ARG A 107 -19.54 19.96 -9.74
CA ARG A 107 -20.52 18.87 -9.61
C ARG A 107 -20.99 18.29 -10.95
N THR A 108 -21.09 19.14 -11.98
CA THR A 108 -21.48 18.74 -13.34
C THR A 108 -20.52 17.73 -13.96
N TYR A 109 -19.26 17.68 -13.52
CA TYR A 109 -18.20 16.81 -14.03
C TYR A 109 -17.81 15.67 -13.08
N LEU A 110 -18.41 15.58 -11.88
CA LEU A 110 -18.09 14.53 -10.91
C LEU A 110 -18.71 13.17 -11.27
N GLY A 111 -19.93 13.17 -11.81
CA GLY A 111 -20.60 11.95 -12.27
C GLY A 111 -20.27 11.61 -13.72
N ASP A 112 -20.77 10.46 -14.19
CA ASP A 112 -20.65 10.05 -15.59
C ASP A 112 -21.30 11.09 -16.50
N ASN A 113 -20.52 11.64 -17.43
CA ASN A 113 -20.98 12.68 -18.34
C ASN A 113 -20.33 12.53 -19.72
N GLY A 114 -21.04 12.93 -20.78
CA GLY A 114 -20.52 12.86 -22.14
C GLY A 114 -19.38 13.84 -22.43
N ALA A 115 -19.23 14.89 -21.63
CA ALA A 115 -18.21 15.92 -21.84
C ALA A 115 -16.80 15.36 -21.57
N MET A 116 -16.61 14.54 -20.54
CA MET A 116 -15.31 13.90 -20.27
C MET A 116 -14.91 12.95 -21.40
N ILE A 117 -15.87 12.21 -21.97
CA ILE A 117 -15.62 11.30 -23.11
C ILE A 117 -15.23 12.10 -24.36
N ALA A 118 -16.00 13.13 -24.69
CA ALA A 118 -15.72 13.99 -25.83
C ALA A 118 -14.39 14.73 -25.70
N TYR A 119 -14.05 15.20 -24.50
CA TYR A 119 -12.81 15.90 -24.22
C TYR A 119 -11.59 14.99 -24.35
N THR A 120 -11.62 13.80 -23.74
CA THR A 120 -10.55 12.81 -23.87
C THR A 120 -10.39 12.35 -25.33
N GLY A 121 -11.49 12.06 -26.02
CA GLY A 121 -11.46 11.69 -27.44
C GLY A 121 -10.88 12.79 -28.33
N ARG A 122 -11.20 14.07 -28.05
CA ARG A 122 -10.60 15.21 -28.75
C ARG A 122 -9.09 15.29 -28.49
N ILE A 123 -8.64 15.16 -27.25
CA ILE A 123 -7.20 15.17 -26.91
C ILE A 123 -6.46 14.06 -27.67
N MET A 124 -7.02 12.85 -27.66
CA MET A 124 -6.47 11.70 -28.37
C MET A 124 -6.37 11.97 -29.88
N LEU A 125 -7.45 12.47 -30.49
CA LEU A 125 -7.49 12.80 -31.91
C LEU A 125 -6.49 13.91 -32.29
N ASP A 126 -6.39 14.96 -31.47
CA ASP A 126 -5.44 16.08 -31.68
C ASP A 126 -3.98 15.61 -31.67
N HIS A 127 -3.69 14.47 -31.05
CA HIS A 127 -2.37 13.83 -31.02
C HIS A 127 -2.26 12.61 -31.94
N GLY A 128 -3.18 12.48 -32.91
CA GLY A 128 -3.12 11.45 -33.95
C GLY A 128 -3.53 10.05 -33.50
N VAL A 129 -4.10 9.90 -32.31
CA VAL A 129 -4.65 8.62 -31.85
C VAL A 129 -6.04 8.43 -32.46
N THR A 130 -6.16 7.43 -33.33
CA THR A 130 -7.42 7.07 -33.99
C THR A 130 -7.68 5.58 -33.88
N LEU A 131 -8.95 5.18 -33.81
CA LEU A 131 -9.36 3.78 -33.71
C LEU A 131 -10.19 3.39 -34.94
N PRO A 132 -9.80 2.35 -35.69
CA PRO A 132 -10.64 1.79 -36.76
C PRO A 132 -12.00 1.31 -36.23
N LEU A 133 -13.02 1.36 -37.08
CA LEU A 133 -14.38 0.99 -36.66
C LEU A 133 -14.46 -0.47 -36.21
N GLU A 134 -13.75 -1.36 -36.90
CA GLU A 134 -13.63 -2.78 -36.60
C GLU A 134 -13.04 -3.06 -35.21
N GLU A 135 -12.19 -2.17 -34.70
CA GLU A 135 -11.52 -2.26 -33.40
C GLU A 135 -12.26 -1.50 -32.28
N SER A 136 -13.32 -0.76 -32.61
CA SER A 136 -14.10 0.07 -31.66
C SER A 136 -15.09 -0.71 -30.77
N GLN A 137 -14.82 -2.00 -30.54
CA GLN A 137 -15.69 -2.86 -29.75
C GLN A 137 -15.64 -2.53 -28.25
N ILE A 138 -16.72 -2.85 -27.55
CA ILE A 138 -16.81 -2.64 -26.10
C ILE A 138 -15.84 -3.59 -25.39
N ARG A 139 -15.04 -3.03 -24.48
CA ARG A 139 -14.10 -3.77 -23.63
C ARG A 139 -14.45 -3.52 -22.16
N PRO A 140 -15.23 -4.40 -21.50
CA PRO A 140 -15.61 -4.20 -20.10
C PRO A 140 -14.45 -4.20 -19.11
N GLY A 141 -13.36 -4.92 -19.44
CA GLY A 141 -12.14 -4.99 -18.63
C GLY A 141 -11.07 -3.98 -19.05
N TYR A 142 -11.46 -2.86 -19.67
CA TYR A 142 -10.47 -1.90 -20.19
C TYR A 142 -9.75 -1.20 -19.04
N ARG A 143 -8.42 -1.35 -18.99
CA ARG A 143 -7.58 -0.77 -17.94
C ARG A 143 -6.94 0.55 -18.39
N ALA A 144 -6.53 1.35 -17.41
CA ALA A 144 -5.94 2.66 -17.67
C ALA A 144 -4.49 2.59 -18.18
N ASP A 145 -3.77 1.52 -17.88
CA ASP A 145 -2.39 1.26 -18.32
C ASP A 145 -2.30 0.72 -19.75
N GLU A 146 -3.37 0.12 -20.28
CA GLU A 146 -3.50 -0.32 -21.67
C GLU A 146 -3.66 0.84 -22.68
N VAL A 147 -3.64 2.09 -22.22
CA VAL A 147 -3.82 3.28 -23.06
C VAL A 147 -2.49 4.01 -23.20
N ASP A 148 -1.95 4.03 -24.42
CA ASP A 148 -0.76 4.81 -24.74
C ASP A 148 -1.05 6.32 -24.62
N VAL A 149 -0.47 6.95 -23.59
CA VAL A 149 -0.60 8.39 -23.34
C VAL A 149 0.40 9.17 -24.19
N VAL A 150 0.03 9.48 -25.43
CA VAL A 150 0.88 10.24 -26.37
C VAL A 150 0.74 11.77 -26.24
N TRP A 151 -0.23 12.24 -25.47
CA TRP A 151 -0.57 13.67 -25.34
C TRP A 151 0.08 14.36 -24.13
N ARG A 152 0.91 13.66 -23.35
CA ARG A 152 1.73 14.25 -22.29
C ARG A 152 3.20 14.18 -22.68
N THR A 153 3.85 15.34 -22.74
CA THR A 153 5.29 15.47 -23.06
C THR A 153 6.14 15.75 -21.83
N GLU A 154 5.53 16.17 -20.72
CA GLU A 154 6.23 16.44 -19.47
C GLU A 154 6.29 15.16 -18.62
N PRO A 155 7.49 14.63 -18.30
CA PRO A 155 7.61 13.66 -17.23
C PRO A 155 7.17 14.38 -15.97
N GLY A 156 5.96 14.05 -15.48
CA GLY A 156 5.42 14.75 -14.32
C GLY A 156 6.42 14.65 -13.18
N GLU A 157 6.79 15.79 -12.59
CA GLU A 157 7.83 15.84 -11.56
C GLU A 157 7.53 14.80 -10.47
N ILE A 158 8.50 13.93 -10.21
CA ILE A 158 8.47 13.00 -9.09
C ILE A 158 9.04 13.80 -7.92
N PHE A 159 8.16 14.31 -7.07
CA PHE A 159 8.57 14.83 -5.78
C PHE A 159 8.85 13.64 -4.87
N ALA A 160 10.08 13.13 -4.95
CA ALA A 160 10.63 12.37 -3.85
C ALA A 160 10.67 13.31 -2.64
N GLY A 161 9.97 12.96 -1.57
CA GLY A 161 10.10 13.69 -0.30
C GLY A 161 11.57 13.91 0.01
N GLY A 162 11.93 15.17 0.31
CA GLY A 162 13.32 15.58 0.48
C GLY A 162 14.09 14.68 1.47
N PRO A 163 15.42 14.58 1.32
CA PRO A 163 16.23 13.70 2.13
C PRO A 163 16.06 13.97 3.63
N HIS A 164 16.09 12.89 4.39
CA HIS A 164 15.97 12.83 5.83
C HIS A 164 16.98 13.76 6.54
N GLU A 165 16.47 14.81 7.20
CA GLU A 165 17.28 15.61 8.13
C GLU A 165 17.24 14.97 9.54
N GLY A 166 18.42 14.74 10.13
CA GLY A 166 18.55 14.54 11.58
C GLY A 166 18.24 13.15 12.15
N GLY A 167 18.27 12.07 11.36
CA GLY A 167 18.07 10.71 11.87
C GLY A 167 16.60 10.33 12.10
N VAL A 168 15.67 11.12 11.56
CA VAL A 168 14.23 10.88 11.61
C VAL A 168 13.70 10.63 10.20
N ALA A 169 13.20 9.41 9.94
CA ALA A 169 12.53 9.07 8.69
C ALA A 169 11.01 9.14 8.87
N ARG A 170 10.32 9.91 8.02
CA ARG A 170 8.87 10.05 8.06
C ARG A 170 8.26 9.24 6.92
N GLY A 171 7.55 8.17 7.28
CA GLY A 171 6.79 7.35 6.35
C GLY A 171 5.31 7.72 6.33
N ALA A 172 4.52 7.00 5.54
CA ALA A 172 3.09 7.27 5.46
C ALA A 172 2.34 6.98 6.77
N GLU A 173 2.81 5.98 7.51
CA GLU A 173 2.11 5.46 8.70
C GLU A 173 2.70 5.91 10.03
N GLY A 174 3.83 6.62 10.00
CA GLY A 174 4.56 6.95 11.22
C GLY A 174 5.92 7.56 10.98
N VAL A 175 6.62 7.75 12.09
CA VAL A 175 7.97 8.30 12.14
C VAL A 175 8.90 7.25 12.72
N VAL A 176 10.07 7.11 12.12
CA VAL A 176 11.16 6.24 12.55
C VAL A 176 12.29 7.13 13.04
N GLU A 177 12.60 7.04 14.33
CA GLU A 177 13.67 7.78 14.98
C GLU A 177 14.86 6.83 15.19
N ILE A 178 15.99 7.12 14.55
CA ILE A 178 17.19 6.28 14.58
C ILE A 178 18.15 6.84 15.64
N GLY A 179 18.25 6.14 16.77
CA GLY A 179 19.21 6.42 17.83
C GLY A 179 20.56 5.74 17.62
N GLU A 180 21.42 5.79 18.64
CA GLU A 180 22.75 5.15 18.59
C GLU A 180 22.66 3.62 18.54
N ASP A 181 21.83 3.02 19.40
CA ASP A 181 21.69 1.56 19.53
C ASP A 181 20.26 1.05 19.28
N THR A 182 19.29 1.96 19.15
CA THR A 182 17.88 1.62 18.99
C THR A 182 17.24 2.40 17.84
N VAL A 183 16.21 1.80 17.26
CA VAL A 183 15.28 2.43 16.32
C VAL A 183 13.90 2.45 16.96
N ALA A 184 13.25 3.61 17.02
CA ALA A 184 11.90 3.76 17.52
C ALA A 184 10.95 4.07 16.36
N LYS A 185 10.03 3.16 16.06
CA LYS A 185 8.99 3.34 15.05
C LYS A 185 7.69 3.71 15.75
N ARG A 186 7.28 4.98 15.64
CA ARG A 186 6.07 5.54 16.24
C ARG A 186 5.00 5.80 15.19
N ARG A 187 3.81 5.24 15.36
CA ARG A 187 2.65 5.50 14.50
C ARG A 187 1.97 6.80 14.94
N LEU A 188 1.83 7.74 14.00
CA LEU A 188 1.24 9.04 14.28
C LEU A 188 -0.28 9.01 14.12
N SER A 189 -0.98 9.76 14.97
CA SER A 189 -2.42 9.99 14.84
C SER A 189 -2.76 10.69 13.54
N LYS A 190 -3.85 10.27 12.90
CA LYS A 190 -4.36 10.84 11.65
C LYS A 190 -5.63 11.63 11.92
N ARG A 191 -5.57 12.96 11.77
CA ARG A 191 -6.72 13.84 12.12
C ARG A 191 -7.95 13.62 11.24
N TYR A 192 -7.77 13.07 10.04
CA TYR A 192 -8.90 12.77 9.16
C TYR A 192 -9.79 11.64 9.70
N ARG A 193 -9.31 10.80 10.63
CA ARG A 193 -10.06 9.65 11.16
C ARG A 193 -10.84 10.02 12.41
N HIS A 194 -11.95 9.33 12.65
CA HIS A 194 -12.60 9.37 13.95
C HIS A 194 -11.62 8.95 15.07
N PRO A 195 -11.54 9.67 16.21
CA PRO A 195 -10.50 9.41 17.23
C PRO A 195 -10.52 8.00 17.84
N ALA A 196 -11.69 7.37 17.96
CA ALA A 196 -11.79 6.00 18.45
C ALA A 196 -11.24 4.99 17.43
N LEU A 197 -11.52 5.21 16.14
CA LEU A 197 -10.97 4.40 15.04
C LEU A 197 -9.46 4.54 14.98
N ASP A 198 -8.95 5.77 15.03
CA ASP A 198 -7.51 6.07 14.94
C ASP A 198 -6.72 5.39 16.06
N ARG A 199 -7.12 5.57 17.32
CA ARG A 199 -6.46 4.93 18.47
C ARG A 199 -6.48 3.41 18.40
N ARG A 200 -7.60 2.83 17.96
CA ARG A 200 -7.73 1.37 17.78
C ARG A 200 -6.74 0.88 16.72
N LEU A 201 -6.75 1.49 15.53
CA LEU A 201 -5.85 1.11 14.43
C LEU A 201 -4.38 1.23 14.80
N ILE A 202 -3.99 2.32 15.48
CA ILE A 202 -2.61 2.51 15.96
C ILE A 202 -2.21 1.37 16.90
N THR A 203 -3.06 1.07 17.88
CA THR A 203 -2.79 0.02 18.88
C THR A 203 -2.72 -1.36 18.25
N GLU A 204 -3.71 -1.71 17.43
CA GLU A 204 -3.81 -3.02 16.80
C GLU A 204 -2.65 -3.27 15.83
N ARG A 205 -2.30 -2.29 14.99
CA ARG A 205 -1.20 -2.43 14.03
C ARG A 205 0.16 -2.46 14.70
N THR A 206 0.38 -1.64 15.73
CA THR A 206 1.62 -1.69 16.53
C THR A 206 1.81 -3.07 17.16
N ARG A 207 0.75 -3.65 17.75
CA ARG A 207 0.79 -4.99 18.33
C ARG A 207 0.95 -6.08 17.28
N ALA A 208 0.26 -5.97 16.14
CA ALA A 208 0.34 -6.94 15.06
C ALA A 208 1.75 -7.00 14.46
N GLU A 209 2.35 -5.85 14.18
CA GLU A 209 3.73 -5.74 13.67
C GLU A 209 4.74 -6.33 14.65
N ALA A 210 4.68 -5.94 15.93
CA ALA A 210 5.55 -6.51 16.96
C ALA A 210 5.40 -8.03 17.10
N ARG A 211 4.16 -8.54 17.02
CA ARG A 211 3.87 -9.97 17.03
C ARG A 211 4.49 -10.68 15.83
N LEU A 212 4.38 -10.11 14.63
CA LEU A 212 4.93 -10.69 13.40
C LEU A 212 6.46 -10.72 13.43
N ILE A 213 7.12 -9.63 13.86
CA ILE A 213 8.58 -9.60 14.07
C ILE A 213 9.02 -10.72 15.03
N SER A 214 8.29 -10.88 16.14
CA SER A 214 8.58 -11.92 17.14
C SER A 214 8.34 -13.34 16.60
N MET A 215 7.28 -13.54 15.81
CA MET A 215 6.99 -14.82 15.15
C MET A 215 8.08 -15.18 14.12
N ALA A 216 8.45 -14.24 13.25
CA ALA A 216 9.51 -14.41 12.27
C ALA A 216 10.84 -14.77 12.94
N ARG A 217 11.21 -14.05 14.00
CA ARG A 217 12.44 -14.32 14.76
C ARG A 217 12.47 -15.74 15.34
N ARG A 218 11.35 -16.20 15.92
CA ARG A 218 11.23 -17.58 16.45
C ARG A 218 11.38 -18.64 15.36
N ALA A 219 11.02 -18.31 14.12
CA ALA A 219 11.20 -19.19 12.96
C ALA A 219 12.61 -19.10 12.35
N GLY A 220 13.55 -18.35 12.96
CA GLY A 220 14.92 -18.25 12.47
C GLY A 220 15.13 -17.22 11.35
N VAL A 221 14.14 -16.36 11.11
CA VAL A 221 14.29 -15.19 10.23
C VAL A 221 15.08 -14.11 11.00
N PRO A 222 16.19 -13.58 10.44
CA PRO A 222 16.90 -12.47 11.07
C PRO A 222 16.03 -11.20 11.06
N THR A 223 15.70 -10.70 12.24
CA THR A 223 14.95 -9.46 12.46
C THR A 223 15.58 -8.65 13.61
N PRO A 224 15.27 -7.36 13.78
CA PRO A 224 15.64 -6.60 14.97
C PRO A 224 15.10 -7.23 16.27
N VAL A 225 15.90 -7.18 17.34
CA VAL A 225 15.40 -7.50 18.68
C VAL A 225 14.47 -6.38 19.15
N ILE A 226 13.21 -6.69 19.44
CA ILE A 226 12.30 -5.75 20.09
C ILE A 226 12.77 -5.52 21.53
N ARG A 227 12.96 -4.24 21.89
CA ARG A 227 13.39 -3.78 23.21
C ARG A 227 12.21 -3.32 24.06
N ASP A 228 11.25 -2.63 23.45
CA ASP A 228 10.05 -2.12 24.13
C ASP A 228 8.87 -1.96 23.15
N ILE A 229 7.65 -2.00 23.67
CA ILE A 229 6.41 -1.81 22.91
C ILE A 229 5.43 -0.98 23.75
N THR A 230 5.00 0.16 23.21
CA THR A 230 3.90 0.96 23.75
C THR A 230 2.63 0.79 22.91
N THR A 231 1.60 1.59 23.17
CA THR A 231 0.37 1.59 22.37
C THR A 231 0.58 2.07 20.92
N ASP A 232 1.62 2.86 20.67
CA ASP A 232 1.86 3.52 19.39
C ASP A 232 3.30 3.37 18.85
N THR A 233 4.20 2.79 19.65
CA THR A 233 5.63 2.77 19.36
C THR A 233 6.22 1.38 19.54
N ILE A 234 7.06 0.96 18.60
CA ILE A 234 7.93 -0.21 18.73
C ILE A 234 9.37 0.29 18.80
N VAL A 235 10.06 -0.02 19.90
CA VAL A 235 11.50 0.24 20.04
C VAL A 235 12.24 -1.05 19.78
N MET A 236 13.18 -1.04 18.84
CA MET A 236 13.94 -2.20 18.42
C MET A 236 15.43 -1.92 18.33
N GLU A 237 16.24 -2.97 18.29
CA GLU A 237 17.67 -2.89 18.03
C GLU A 237 17.95 -2.16 16.71
N ARG A 238 18.93 -1.26 16.71
CA ARG A 238 19.48 -0.71 15.47
C ARG A 238 20.41 -1.73 14.83
N ILE A 239 20.04 -2.19 13.65
CA ILE A 239 20.89 -3.06 12.84
C ILE A 239 21.97 -2.20 12.17
N ARG A 240 23.24 -2.50 12.44
CA ARG A 240 24.40 -1.88 11.81
C ARG A 240 24.87 -2.75 10.65
N GLY A 241 24.73 -2.25 9.43
CA GLY A 241 25.07 -2.95 8.20
C GLY A 241 24.68 -2.11 6.99
N ASP A 242 24.81 -2.68 5.80
CA ASP A 242 24.51 -2.00 4.55
C ASP A 242 23.10 -2.34 4.08
N LEU A 243 22.33 -1.33 3.65
CA LEU A 243 21.03 -1.59 3.02
C LEU A 243 21.24 -2.39 1.74
N LEU A 244 20.43 -3.44 1.54
CA LEU A 244 20.59 -4.36 0.41
C LEU A 244 20.59 -3.64 -0.93
N LYS A 245 19.82 -2.55 -1.07
CA LYS A 245 19.78 -1.73 -2.28
C LYS A 245 21.13 -1.16 -2.73
N TYR A 246 22.09 -1.00 -1.81
CA TYR A 246 23.43 -0.46 -2.11
C TYR A 246 24.49 -1.54 -2.29
N VAL A 247 24.22 -2.77 -1.87
CA VAL A 247 25.17 -3.89 -1.90
C VAL A 247 24.59 -5.09 -2.67
N ALA A 248 23.62 -4.83 -3.56
CA ALA A 248 22.95 -5.86 -4.35
C ALA A 248 23.96 -6.58 -5.26
N ALA A 249 24.26 -7.81 -4.88
CA ALA A 249 25.12 -8.75 -5.60
C ALA A 249 24.53 -10.16 -5.45
N PRO A 250 24.82 -11.11 -6.37
CA PRO A 250 24.26 -12.46 -6.32
C PRO A 250 24.36 -13.12 -4.95
N GLU A 251 25.48 -12.95 -4.24
CA GLU A 251 25.69 -13.52 -2.91
C GLU A 251 24.73 -12.93 -1.87
N THR A 252 24.58 -11.61 -1.84
CA THR A 252 23.69 -10.93 -0.88
C THR A 252 22.21 -11.18 -1.19
N ILE A 253 21.86 -11.29 -2.47
CA ILE A 253 20.50 -11.54 -2.92
C ILE A 253 20.10 -13.00 -2.66
N ARG A 254 21.02 -13.95 -2.79
CA ARG A 254 20.81 -15.33 -2.35
C ARG A 254 20.47 -15.42 -0.86
N VAL A 255 21.22 -14.70 -0.02
CA VAL A 255 20.93 -14.64 1.42
C VAL A 255 19.59 -13.95 1.72
N ALA A 256 19.20 -12.95 0.92
CA ALA A 256 17.86 -12.36 0.99
C ALA A 256 16.79 -13.40 0.62
N GLY A 257 17.00 -14.20 -0.44
CA GLY A 257 16.14 -15.32 -0.83
C GLY A 257 15.95 -16.33 0.31
N GLU A 258 17.03 -16.76 0.97
CA GLU A 258 16.93 -17.64 2.14
C GLU A 258 16.11 -17.01 3.28
N THR A 259 16.28 -15.71 3.51
CA THR A 259 15.57 -14.99 4.57
C THR A 259 14.07 -14.94 4.31
N VAL A 260 13.68 -14.67 3.06
CA VAL A 260 12.28 -14.65 2.61
C VAL A 260 11.69 -16.05 2.60
N GLY A 261 12.46 -17.06 2.20
CA GLY A 261 12.03 -18.46 2.24
C GLY A 261 11.67 -18.92 3.65
N ARG A 262 12.48 -18.56 4.65
CA ARG A 262 12.16 -18.80 6.07
C ARG A 262 10.93 -18.02 6.54
N LEU A 263 10.74 -16.79 6.05
CA LEU A 263 9.56 -15.98 6.35
C LEU A 263 8.28 -16.66 5.83
N HIS A 264 8.29 -17.09 4.57
CA HIS A 264 7.15 -17.78 3.95
C HIS A 264 6.90 -19.15 4.57
N ALA A 265 7.95 -19.89 4.95
CA ALA A 265 7.86 -21.13 5.73
C ALA A 265 7.18 -20.92 7.09
N ALA A 266 7.37 -19.75 7.71
CA ALA A 266 6.69 -19.37 8.95
C ALA A 266 5.22 -18.96 8.75
N GLY A 267 4.70 -18.99 7.51
CA GLY A 267 3.35 -18.55 7.17
C GLY A 267 3.18 -17.04 7.23
N ILE A 268 4.27 -16.28 7.07
CA ILE A 268 4.28 -14.82 7.07
C ILE A 268 4.57 -14.34 5.64
N VAL A 269 3.80 -13.35 5.19
CA VAL A 269 4.03 -12.59 3.96
C VAL A 269 4.39 -11.17 4.37
N HIS A 270 5.41 -10.58 3.78
CA HIS A 270 5.93 -9.26 4.15
C HIS A 270 5.03 -8.12 3.66
N GLY A 271 4.50 -8.22 2.44
CA GLY A 271 3.56 -7.26 1.85
C GLY A 271 4.19 -5.93 1.40
N ASP A 272 5.52 -5.78 1.52
CA ASP A 272 6.30 -4.62 1.06
C ASP A 272 7.78 -5.03 0.91
N LEU A 273 7.99 -6.13 0.20
CA LEU A 273 9.29 -6.75 0.11
C LEU A 273 10.17 -5.98 -0.88
N THR A 274 10.99 -5.08 -0.37
CA THR A 274 11.91 -4.24 -1.18
C THR A 274 13.34 -4.31 -0.64
N THR A 275 14.31 -3.98 -1.49
CA THR A 275 15.73 -3.90 -1.10
C THR A 275 16.02 -2.79 -0.08
N SER A 276 15.08 -1.87 0.17
CA SER A 276 15.19 -0.82 1.20
C SER A 276 14.75 -1.30 2.59
N ASN A 277 14.01 -2.40 2.67
CA ASN A 277 13.51 -2.99 3.94
C ASN A 277 14.44 -4.12 4.45
N MET A 278 15.65 -4.21 3.90
CA MET A 278 16.63 -5.26 4.18
C MET A 278 18.01 -4.66 4.47
N ILE A 279 18.65 -5.14 5.54
CA ILE A 279 20.04 -4.80 5.87
C ILE A 279 20.90 -6.06 5.84
N VAL A 280 22.01 -6.00 5.12
CA VAL A 280 23.03 -7.04 5.10
C VAL A 280 24.05 -6.78 6.20
N ARG A 281 24.30 -7.78 7.05
CA ARG A 281 25.27 -7.72 8.14
C ARG A 281 25.82 -9.11 8.39
N ASP A 282 27.15 -9.23 8.50
CA ASP A 282 27.84 -10.47 8.90
C ASP A 282 27.40 -11.71 8.09
N GLY A 283 27.14 -11.53 6.78
CA GLY A 283 26.67 -12.59 5.88
C GLY A 283 25.20 -12.99 6.06
N GLN A 284 24.41 -12.24 6.83
CA GLN A 284 22.97 -12.41 6.99
C GLN A 284 22.20 -11.24 6.39
N CYS A 285 20.98 -11.49 5.94
CA CYS A 285 20.02 -10.47 5.54
C CYS A 285 18.97 -10.31 6.66
N VAL A 286 18.81 -9.09 7.17
CA VAL A 286 17.92 -8.75 8.27
C VAL A 286 16.75 -7.94 7.74
N LEU A 287 15.52 -8.43 7.96
CA LEU A 287 14.29 -7.71 7.63
C LEU A 287 13.98 -6.67 8.72
N ILE A 288 13.84 -5.40 8.33
CA ILE A 288 13.74 -4.28 9.27
C ILE A 288 12.37 -3.59 9.34
N ASP A 289 11.43 -3.93 8.45
CA ASP A 289 10.06 -3.38 8.45
C ASP A 289 9.02 -4.51 8.32
N PHE A 290 8.01 -4.53 9.18
CA PHE A 290 6.89 -5.48 9.13
C PHE A 290 5.53 -4.76 9.12
N GLY A 291 5.51 -3.47 8.76
CA GLY A 291 4.34 -2.61 8.86
C GLY A 291 3.15 -3.05 8.00
N LEU A 292 3.41 -3.76 6.90
CA LEU A 292 2.42 -4.34 5.99
C LEU A 292 2.39 -5.88 6.03
N ALA A 293 3.19 -6.50 6.90
CA ALA A 293 3.28 -7.94 7.00
C ALA A 293 1.97 -8.54 7.52
N SER A 294 1.68 -9.77 7.09
CA SER A 294 0.50 -10.50 7.50
C SER A 294 0.74 -12.00 7.52
N THR A 295 -0.11 -12.75 8.21
CA THR A 295 -0.08 -14.21 8.15
C THR A 295 -0.91 -14.69 6.97
N SER A 296 -0.30 -15.43 6.05
CA SER A 296 -0.98 -16.05 4.92
C SER A 296 -0.28 -17.36 4.53
N SER A 297 -1.08 -18.37 4.22
CA SER A 297 -0.62 -19.63 3.61
C SER A 297 -0.95 -19.70 2.12
N GLU A 298 -1.54 -18.66 1.56
CA GLU A 298 -1.96 -18.64 0.16
C GLU A 298 -0.75 -18.43 -0.75
N VAL A 299 -0.62 -19.29 -1.76
CA VAL A 299 0.42 -19.20 -2.79
C VAL A 299 0.35 -17.86 -3.53
N GLU A 300 -0.87 -17.34 -3.79
CA GLU A 300 -1.08 -16.01 -4.39
C GLU A 300 -0.39 -14.91 -3.58
N SER A 301 -0.61 -14.88 -2.27
CA SER A 301 -0.05 -13.83 -1.40
C SER A 301 1.49 -13.85 -1.42
N ARG A 302 2.08 -15.05 -1.41
CA ARG A 302 3.53 -15.24 -1.45
C ARG A 302 4.12 -14.91 -2.82
N GLY A 303 3.41 -15.24 -3.89
CA GLY A 303 3.77 -14.91 -5.27
C GLY A 303 3.81 -13.40 -5.50
N VAL A 304 2.79 -12.68 -5.00
CA VAL A 304 2.79 -11.20 -5.03
C VAL A 304 3.97 -10.62 -4.25
N ASP A 305 4.33 -11.21 -3.09
CA ASP A 305 5.43 -10.71 -2.27
C ASP A 305 6.78 -10.80 -2.99
N ILE A 306 7.10 -11.94 -3.62
CA ILE A 306 8.33 -12.08 -4.40
C ILE A 306 8.29 -11.29 -5.71
N HIS A 307 7.11 -11.13 -6.33
CA HIS A 307 6.94 -10.29 -7.52
C HIS A 307 7.34 -8.84 -7.25
N VAL A 308 6.88 -8.26 -6.12
CA VAL A 308 7.24 -6.88 -5.71
C VAL A 308 8.76 -6.74 -5.54
N PHE A 309 9.40 -7.77 -5.00
CA PHE A 309 10.86 -7.78 -4.85
C PHE A 309 11.56 -7.83 -6.21
N PHE A 310 11.10 -8.66 -7.14
CA PHE A 310 11.67 -8.76 -8.50
C PHE A 310 11.50 -7.46 -9.28
N GLN A 311 10.32 -6.82 -9.22
CA GLN A 311 10.11 -5.49 -9.80
C GLN A 311 11.07 -4.45 -9.21
N THR A 312 11.36 -4.54 -7.90
CA THR A 312 12.35 -3.67 -7.26
C THR A 312 13.75 -3.90 -7.83
N LEU A 313 14.15 -5.15 -8.08
CA LEU A 313 15.45 -5.46 -8.69
C LEU A 313 15.53 -4.98 -10.15
N GLU A 314 14.49 -5.22 -10.94
CA GLU A 314 14.40 -4.79 -12.35
C GLU A 314 14.47 -3.26 -12.50
N SER A 315 13.85 -2.51 -11.59
CA SER A 315 13.84 -1.04 -11.64
C SER A 315 15.12 -0.39 -11.12
N THR A 316 15.90 -1.10 -10.29
CA THR A 316 17.07 -0.51 -9.61
C THR A 316 18.41 -1.02 -10.10
N THR A 317 18.45 -2.11 -10.88
CA THR A 317 19.71 -2.75 -11.29
C THR A 317 19.70 -3.17 -12.77
N ALA A 318 20.84 -3.00 -13.45
CA ALA A 318 20.98 -3.39 -14.86
C ALA A 318 21.14 -4.91 -15.06
N ASN A 319 21.57 -5.65 -14.02
CA ASN A 319 21.80 -7.09 -14.05
C ASN A 319 20.71 -7.87 -13.31
N SER A 320 19.46 -7.41 -13.39
CA SER A 320 18.35 -7.95 -12.58
C SER A 320 18.13 -9.46 -12.75
N GLY A 321 18.33 -10.01 -13.96
CA GLY A 321 18.16 -11.44 -14.22
C GLY A 321 19.06 -12.34 -13.37
N GLU A 322 20.36 -12.00 -13.27
CA GLU A 322 21.32 -12.75 -12.44
C GLU A 322 20.97 -12.66 -10.95
N LEU A 323 20.48 -11.49 -10.51
CA LEU A 323 20.05 -11.30 -9.12
C LEU A 323 18.77 -12.10 -8.81
N ILE A 324 17.81 -12.13 -9.72
CA ILE A 324 16.57 -12.91 -9.57
C ILE A 324 16.90 -14.40 -9.49
N GLU A 325 17.78 -14.91 -10.35
CA GLU A 325 18.24 -16.31 -10.28
C GLU A 325 18.89 -16.63 -8.93
N ALA A 326 19.76 -15.75 -8.44
CA ALA A 326 20.40 -15.92 -7.14
C ALA A 326 19.40 -15.90 -5.98
N PHE A 327 18.37 -15.04 -6.05
CA PHE A 327 17.29 -15.01 -5.07
C PHE A 327 16.52 -16.34 -5.05
N ILE A 328 16.12 -16.82 -6.23
CA ILE A 328 15.40 -18.08 -6.40
C ILE A 328 16.21 -19.24 -5.82
N GLU A 329 17.51 -19.30 -6.10
CA GLU A 329 18.41 -20.31 -5.54
C GLU A 329 18.36 -20.35 -4.00
N GLY A 330 18.47 -19.20 -3.34
CA GLY A 330 18.41 -19.11 -1.88
C GLY A 330 17.02 -19.41 -1.32
N TYR A 331 15.98 -18.94 -1.99
CA TYR A 331 14.58 -19.12 -1.60
C TYR A 331 14.16 -20.60 -1.66
N SER A 332 14.43 -21.27 -2.79
CA SER A 332 14.15 -22.70 -2.97
C SER A 332 15.00 -23.60 -2.09
N GLY A 333 16.19 -23.13 -1.67
CA GLY A 333 17.05 -23.87 -0.75
C GLY A 333 16.47 -24.09 0.66
N VAL A 334 15.49 -23.28 1.07
CA VAL A 334 14.96 -23.31 2.46
C VAL A 334 13.43 -23.40 2.55
N PHE A 335 12.71 -23.25 1.45
CA PHE A 335 11.25 -23.29 1.43
C PHE A 335 10.74 -24.39 0.49
N ALA A 336 10.01 -25.36 1.04
CA ALA A 336 9.60 -26.57 0.31
C ALA A 336 8.64 -26.29 -0.84
N ASP A 337 7.71 -25.34 -0.67
CA ASP A 337 6.70 -25.00 -1.68
C ASP A 337 7.20 -23.86 -2.61
N ALA A 338 8.52 -23.69 -2.74
CA ALA A 338 9.09 -22.58 -3.51
C ALA A 338 8.68 -22.62 -4.98
N ASP A 339 8.67 -23.81 -5.60
CA ASP A 339 8.35 -23.98 -7.02
C ASP A 339 6.93 -23.47 -7.34
N GLU A 340 5.94 -23.77 -6.49
CA GLU A 340 4.56 -23.29 -6.66
C GLU A 340 4.46 -21.76 -6.56
N VAL A 341 5.26 -21.15 -5.67
CA VAL A 341 5.27 -19.69 -5.49
C VAL A 341 5.95 -19.00 -6.67
N ILE A 342 7.03 -19.58 -7.21
CA ILE A 342 7.75 -19.05 -8.37
C ILE A 342 6.90 -19.18 -9.64
N GLU A 343 6.22 -20.32 -9.83
CA GLU A 343 5.27 -20.48 -10.94
C GLU A 343 4.15 -19.43 -10.85
N ARG A 344 3.62 -19.19 -9.64
CA ARG A 344 2.61 -18.15 -9.43
C ARG A 344 3.14 -16.74 -9.68
N GLU A 345 4.36 -16.43 -9.28
CA GLU A 345 5.01 -15.15 -9.58
C GLU A 345 5.08 -14.93 -11.10
N HIS A 346 5.49 -15.94 -11.86
CA HIS A 346 5.53 -15.83 -13.32
C HIS A 346 4.14 -15.60 -13.93
N GLU A 347 3.09 -16.26 -13.42
CA GLU A 347 1.71 -15.97 -13.84
C GLU A 347 1.31 -14.51 -13.55
N ILE A 348 1.71 -13.96 -12.41
CA ILE A 348 1.45 -12.57 -12.02
C ILE A 348 2.20 -11.61 -12.95
N GLU A 349 3.47 -11.89 -13.24
CA GLU A 349 4.32 -11.15 -14.17
C GLU A 349 3.71 -11.12 -15.57
N LEU A 350 3.25 -12.26 -16.09
CA LEU A 350 2.60 -12.34 -17.40
C LEU A 350 1.28 -11.57 -17.45
N ARG A 351 0.51 -11.58 -16.35
CA ARG A 351 -0.67 -10.71 -16.21
C ARG A 351 -0.29 -9.23 -16.20
N GLY A 352 0.95 -8.88 -15.88
CA GLY A 352 1.49 -7.52 -15.96
C GLY A 352 2.16 -7.16 -17.29
N ARG A 353 2.74 -8.13 -18.03
CA ARG A 353 3.51 -7.93 -19.28
C ARG A 353 2.73 -8.16 -20.58
N TYR A 354 1.64 -8.93 -20.56
CA TYR A 354 0.70 -9.02 -21.71
C TYR A 354 -0.39 -7.94 -21.65
N LEU A 355 -0.08 -6.84 -20.97
CA LEU A 355 -0.87 -5.62 -20.86
C LEU A 355 -0.11 -4.46 -21.49
#